data_AF-A0A931TH49-F1
#
_entry.id   AF-A0A931TH49-F1
#
_cell.length_a   1.000
_cell.length_b   1.000
_cell.length_c   1.000
_cell.angle_alpha   90.00
_cell.angle_beta   90.00
_cell.angle_gamma   90.00
#
_symmetry.space_group_name_H-M   'P 1'
#
loop_
_entity.id
_entity.type
_entity.pdbx_description
1 polymer ?
#
loop_
_entity_poly.entity_id
_entity_poly.type
_entity_poly.pdbx_seq_one_letter_code
_entity_poly.pdbx_strand_id
1 'polypeptide(L)'
;MLDRLHYRYPSLLVDDVVEYEAGRRIVAVKNVTVNEDFFQGHFPGAPLMPGVLMIETLAQAATLLLMQESGGPALRARLRGVDNAKFRRQVVPGDRLTLEVTLGRRRGAVTRAQAVASVEQNVVAEAELVMTVTEDVAAIHPTAIVHPGAAIGDGSVIGPHAIIGPDVRIGRRCSIGASSVIDGWTEIGDECEVYPMCSIGLVPQDLKFHGEKTRLKIGDRNVFREFVTIHRGTHGGGGVTTVGDHNFFMAYVHVAHDCHVGSHTIFGNAATLGGHVEVDDFATISAFSAVHQFCRIARHAFIGGASIVTKDALPFAKSVGNRARLYGLNTIGLVRRGFPPDVVAKLKRAYRLLMVSKLNTSRALHQIEHDPELQCDEVRYLLDFIRSSKRGVVLRRPTRRDEMVADD
;
A
#
# COMPACT_ATOMS: atom_id res chain seq x y z
N MET A 1 -17.71 -0.24 -11.51
CA MET A 1 -17.57 0.84 -12.51
C MET A 1 -16.89 2.09 -11.93
N LEU A 2 -17.17 2.48 -10.68
CA LEU A 2 -16.49 3.60 -10.02
C LEU A 2 -14.97 3.42 -9.90
N ASP A 3 -14.49 2.18 -9.89
CA ASP A 3 -13.08 1.78 -9.99
C ASP A 3 -12.37 2.29 -11.26
N ARG A 4 -13.12 2.72 -12.28
CA ARG A 4 -12.58 3.39 -13.49
C ARG A 4 -12.21 4.86 -13.25
N LEU A 5 -12.65 5.45 -12.14
CA LEU A 5 -12.27 6.81 -11.75
C LEU A 5 -10.94 6.77 -11.00
N HIS A 6 -9.96 7.53 -11.49
CA HIS A 6 -8.67 7.69 -10.82
C HIS A 6 -8.70 8.73 -9.68
N TYR A 7 -9.88 9.06 -9.18
CA TYR A 7 -10.07 10.04 -8.12
C TYR A 7 -10.01 9.35 -6.76
N ARG A 8 -9.36 9.98 -5.79
CA ARG A 8 -9.37 9.56 -4.38
C ARG A 8 -10.18 10.55 -3.57
N TYR A 9 -10.71 10.12 -2.44
CA TYR A 9 -11.32 11.02 -1.46
C TYR A 9 -10.34 12.15 -1.09
N PRO A 10 -10.79 13.42 -0.98
CA PRO A 10 -12.18 13.91 -1.06
C PRO A 10 -12.66 14.29 -2.48
N SER A 11 -11.88 13.99 -3.52
CA SER A 11 -12.19 14.39 -4.91
C SER A 11 -13.03 13.39 -5.69
N LEU A 12 -13.25 12.17 -5.17
CA LEU A 12 -14.21 11.23 -5.75
C LEU A 12 -15.62 11.64 -5.33
N LEU A 13 -16.42 12.12 -6.29
CA LEU A 13 -17.74 12.69 -6.00
C LEU A 13 -18.88 11.73 -6.37
N VAL A 14 -18.82 11.05 -7.52
CA VAL A 14 -19.90 10.15 -7.94
C VAL A 14 -20.01 8.96 -6.97
N ASP A 15 -21.21 8.74 -6.40
CA ASP A 15 -21.44 7.71 -5.39
C ASP A 15 -21.90 6.39 -5.99
N ASP A 16 -22.66 6.41 -7.09
CA ASP A 16 -23.14 5.21 -7.76
C ASP A 16 -23.58 5.47 -9.22
N VAL A 17 -23.74 4.41 -10.00
CA VAL A 17 -24.29 4.45 -11.36
C VAL A 17 -25.60 3.67 -11.42
N VAL A 18 -26.67 4.35 -11.84
CA VAL A 18 -28.03 3.79 -11.84
C VAL A 18 -28.45 3.28 -13.22
N GLU A 19 -28.00 3.92 -14.31
CA GLU A 19 -28.24 3.47 -15.69
C GLU A 19 -26.97 3.60 -16.53
N TYR A 20 -26.74 2.65 -17.43
CA TYR A 20 -25.59 2.66 -18.33
C TYR A 20 -25.94 2.08 -19.71
N GLU A 21 -25.79 2.90 -20.75
CA GLU A 21 -25.87 2.50 -22.15
C GLU A 21 -24.51 2.79 -22.81
N ALA A 22 -23.75 1.73 -23.06
CA ALA A 22 -22.36 1.80 -23.51
C ALA A 22 -22.19 2.72 -24.73
N GLY A 23 -21.28 3.70 -24.60
CA GLY A 23 -20.94 4.63 -25.67
C GLY A 23 -22.01 5.68 -25.98
N ARG A 24 -23.14 5.72 -25.28
CA ARG A 24 -24.25 6.65 -25.56
C ARG A 24 -24.67 7.46 -24.34
N ARG A 25 -25.10 6.83 -23.24
CA ARG A 25 -25.73 7.51 -22.10
C ARG A 25 -25.35 6.85 -20.78
N ILE A 26 -25.20 7.65 -19.73
CA ILE A 26 -25.06 7.20 -18.35
C ILE A 26 -25.94 8.05 -17.44
N VAL A 27 -26.50 7.43 -16.42
CA VAL A 27 -27.13 8.13 -15.30
C VAL A 27 -26.43 7.69 -14.02
N ALA A 28 -25.84 8.64 -13.31
CA ALA A 28 -25.14 8.43 -12.06
C ALA A 28 -25.75 9.27 -10.94
N VAL A 29 -25.33 9.05 -9.70
CA VAL A 29 -25.87 9.79 -8.55
C VAL A 29 -24.78 10.33 -7.63
N LYS A 30 -25.06 11.50 -7.04
CA LYS A 30 -24.32 12.10 -5.94
C LYS A 30 -25.29 12.47 -4.81
N ASN A 31 -25.10 11.89 -3.64
CA ASN A 31 -25.75 12.26 -2.40
C ASN A 31 -24.95 13.39 -1.75
N VAL A 32 -25.59 14.54 -1.58
CA VAL A 32 -24.94 15.72 -1.02
C VAL A 32 -25.09 15.66 0.49
N THR A 33 -24.04 15.28 1.20
CA THR A 33 -24.08 15.12 2.66
C THR A 33 -23.49 16.33 3.38
N VAL A 34 -23.98 16.63 4.58
CA VAL A 34 -23.47 17.76 5.38
C VAL A 34 -21.99 17.58 5.79
N ASN A 35 -21.48 16.35 5.74
CA ASN A 35 -20.11 16.00 6.13
C ASN A 35 -19.08 16.23 5.02
N GLU A 36 -19.50 16.70 3.84
CA GLU A 36 -18.56 17.02 2.76
C GLU A 36 -17.68 18.22 3.14
N ASP A 37 -16.36 18.07 2.97
CA ASP A 37 -15.37 19.06 3.43
C ASP A 37 -15.58 20.46 2.86
N PHE A 38 -16.11 20.55 1.63
CA PHE A 38 -16.36 21.84 0.98
C PHE A 38 -17.46 22.66 1.67
N PHE A 39 -18.31 22.07 2.51
CA PHE A 39 -19.28 22.85 3.30
C PHE A 39 -18.65 23.59 4.49
N GLN A 40 -17.48 23.16 4.97
CA GLN A 40 -16.81 23.81 6.09
C GLN A 40 -16.18 25.16 5.71
N GLY A 41 -15.91 25.40 4.42
CA GLY A 41 -15.19 26.59 3.95
C GLY A 41 -15.86 27.41 2.85
N HIS A 42 -16.90 26.90 2.18
CA HIS A 42 -17.47 27.58 1.00
C HIS A 42 -18.35 28.80 1.37
N PHE A 43 -19.25 28.66 2.35
CA PHE A 43 -20.07 29.77 2.90
C PHE A 43 -20.46 29.51 4.37
N PRO A 44 -19.88 30.22 5.36
CA PRO A 44 -20.25 30.07 6.76
C PRO A 44 -21.75 30.32 7.00
N GLY A 45 -22.46 29.33 7.53
CA GLY A 45 -23.89 29.42 7.85
C GLY A 45 -24.85 29.20 6.67
N ALA A 46 -24.34 28.99 5.45
CA ALA A 46 -25.16 28.73 4.25
C ALA A 46 -24.57 27.57 3.43
N PRO A 47 -24.78 26.31 3.84
CA PRO A 47 -24.16 25.17 3.18
C PRO A 47 -24.71 24.99 1.75
N LEU A 48 -23.89 25.35 0.76
CA LEU A 48 -24.17 25.26 -0.67
C LEU A 48 -23.07 24.50 -1.39
N MET A 49 -23.43 23.53 -2.23
CA MET A 49 -22.47 22.86 -3.12
C MET A 49 -22.02 23.83 -4.23
N PRO A 50 -20.72 24.09 -4.38
CA PRO A 50 -20.20 24.94 -5.45
C PRO A 50 -20.59 24.44 -6.85
N GLY A 51 -20.93 25.37 -7.75
CA GLY A 51 -21.24 25.03 -9.14
C GLY A 51 -20.11 24.28 -9.85
N VAL A 52 -18.86 24.62 -9.56
CA VAL A 52 -17.69 23.91 -10.08
C VAL A 52 -17.64 22.44 -9.64
N LEU A 53 -18.12 22.10 -8.44
CA LEU A 53 -18.19 20.71 -8.00
C LEU A 53 -19.35 19.97 -8.68
N MET A 54 -20.46 20.64 -9.00
CA MET A 54 -21.51 20.04 -9.83
C MET A 54 -20.96 19.70 -11.22
N ILE A 55 -20.18 20.59 -11.84
CA ILE A 55 -19.52 20.32 -13.12
C ILE A 55 -18.49 19.20 -13.00
N GLU A 56 -17.67 19.18 -11.95
CA GLU A 56 -16.71 18.10 -11.70
C GLU A 56 -17.41 16.75 -11.55
N THR A 57 -18.53 16.70 -10.81
CA THR A 57 -19.32 15.48 -10.64
C THR A 57 -19.88 14.99 -11.98
N LEU A 58 -20.35 15.90 -12.84
CA LEU A 58 -20.78 15.58 -14.22
C LEU A 58 -19.61 15.11 -15.09
N ALA A 59 -18.42 15.68 -14.94
CA ALA A 59 -17.21 15.26 -15.66
C ALA A 59 -16.73 13.86 -15.24
N GLN A 60 -16.89 13.50 -13.97
CA GLN A 60 -16.65 12.13 -13.49
C GLN A 60 -17.65 11.14 -14.11
N ALA A 61 -18.95 11.48 -14.15
CA ALA A 61 -19.93 10.66 -14.85
C ALA A 61 -19.62 10.50 -16.36
N ALA A 62 -19.21 11.59 -17.03
CA ALA A 62 -18.75 11.54 -18.42
C ALA A 62 -17.52 10.65 -18.61
N THR A 63 -16.58 10.68 -17.65
CA THR A 63 -15.40 9.81 -17.65
C THR A 63 -15.79 8.35 -17.56
N LEU A 64 -16.71 7.99 -16.65
CA LEU A 64 -17.23 6.62 -16.54
C LEU A 64 -17.87 6.12 -17.84
N LEU A 65 -18.59 7.00 -18.55
CA LEU A 65 -19.19 6.66 -19.84
C LEU A 65 -18.16 6.48 -20.96
N LEU A 66 -17.04 7.21 -20.90
CA LEU A 66 -15.96 7.15 -21.91
C LEU A 66 -14.98 5.99 -21.71
N MET A 67 -14.79 5.55 -20.47
CA MET A 67 -13.91 4.42 -20.17
C MET A 67 -14.66 3.11 -20.44
N GLN A 68 -14.24 2.39 -21.48
CA GLN A 68 -14.79 1.08 -21.84
C GLN A 68 -14.42 -0.02 -20.82
N GLU A 69 -15.13 -1.14 -20.88
CA GLU A 69 -14.76 -2.36 -20.17
C GLU A 69 -13.41 -2.93 -20.62
N SER A 70 -12.79 -3.67 -19.71
CA SER A 70 -11.48 -4.30 -19.80
C SER A 70 -11.23 -5.00 -21.14
N GLY A 71 -10.08 -4.72 -21.78
CA GLY A 71 -9.61 -5.42 -22.99
C GLY A 71 -9.03 -4.52 -24.10
N GLY A 72 -9.22 -3.20 -24.01
CA GLY A 72 -8.57 -2.19 -24.88
C GLY A 72 -7.34 -1.53 -24.23
N PRO A 73 -6.61 -0.65 -24.95
CA PRO A 73 -5.53 0.14 -24.37
C PRO A 73 -6.05 0.94 -23.16
N ALA A 74 -5.23 1.10 -22.11
CA ALA A 74 -5.62 1.93 -20.97
C ALA A 74 -5.86 3.36 -21.46
N LEU A 75 -7.08 3.86 -21.30
CA LEU A 75 -7.44 5.22 -21.71
C LEU A 75 -7.54 6.11 -20.47
N ARG A 76 -7.24 7.40 -20.64
CA ARG A 76 -7.58 8.44 -19.67
C ARG A 76 -8.51 9.45 -20.33
N ALA A 77 -9.66 9.71 -19.71
CA ALA A 77 -10.48 10.86 -20.03
C ALA A 77 -10.12 12.04 -19.12
N ARG A 78 -10.07 13.24 -19.69
CA ARG A 78 -9.88 14.51 -18.96
C ARG A 78 -10.88 15.55 -19.46
N LEU A 79 -11.41 16.35 -18.55
CA LEU A 79 -12.15 17.56 -18.89
C LEU A 79 -11.17 18.59 -19.47
N ARG A 80 -11.40 19.01 -20.72
CA ARG A 80 -10.60 20.02 -21.42
C ARG A 80 -11.27 21.39 -21.43
N GLY A 81 -12.60 21.43 -21.40
CA GLY A 81 -13.37 22.66 -21.44
C GLY A 81 -14.81 22.42 -21.04
N VAL A 82 -15.48 23.50 -20.65
CA VAL A 82 -16.88 23.52 -20.25
C VAL A 82 -17.54 24.65 -21.01
N ASP A 83 -18.51 24.30 -21.86
CA ASP A 83 -19.25 25.25 -22.67
C ASP A 83 -20.70 25.33 -22.16
N ASN A 84 -21.30 26.52 -22.26
CA ASN A 84 -22.72 26.76 -21.96
C ASN A 84 -23.18 26.30 -20.56
N ALA A 85 -22.31 26.34 -19.55
CA ALA A 85 -22.68 25.97 -18.19
C ALA A 85 -23.76 26.91 -17.62
N LYS A 86 -24.84 26.34 -17.09
CA LYS A 86 -25.89 27.08 -16.37
C LYS A 86 -26.16 26.42 -15.02
N PHE A 87 -26.34 27.24 -13.99
CA PHE A 87 -26.70 26.82 -12.63
C PHE A 87 -28.05 27.45 -12.29
N ARG A 88 -29.07 26.61 -12.10
CA ARG A 88 -30.49 27.04 -12.03
C ARG A 88 -31.03 27.08 -10.61
N ARG A 89 -30.51 26.25 -9.71
CA ARG A 89 -30.95 26.12 -8.32
C ARG A 89 -29.77 25.79 -7.41
N GLN A 90 -29.83 26.29 -6.18
CA GLN A 90 -28.90 25.93 -5.12
C GLN A 90 -29.06 24.46 -4.71
N VAL A 91 -27.93 23.79 -4.52
CA VAL A 91 -27.86 22.40 -4.07
C VAL A 91 -27.32 22.39 -2.65
N VAL A 92 -28.04 21.76 -1.74
CA VAL A 92 -27.80 21.82 -0.29
C VAL A 92 -27.65 20.41 0.30
N PRO A 93 -27.12 20.27 1.53
CA PRO A 93 -27.10 18.97 2.21
C PRO A 93 -28.50 18.34 2.28
N GLY A 94 -28.57 17.05 1.94
CA GLY A 94 -29.81 16.28 1.84
C GLY A 94 -30.30 16.11 0.40
N ASP A 95 -29.88 16.96 -0.54
CA ASP A 95 -30.21 16.77 -1.96
C ASP A 95 -29.51 15.52 -2.52
N ARG A 96 -30.20 14.84 -3.44
CA ARG A 96 -29.63 13.79 -4.28
C ARG A 96 -29.59 14.27 -5.72
N LEU A 97 -28.39 14.46 -6.24
CA LEU A 97 -28.16 14.78 -7.63
C LEU A 97 -28.30 13.52 -8.48
N THR A 98 -29.16 13.58 -9.48
CA THR A 98 -29.19 12.67 -10.62
C THR A 98 -28.37 13.31 -11.75
N LEU A 99 -27.37 12.60 -12.23
CA LEU A 99 -26.36 13.06 -13.17
C LEU A 99 -26.55 12.33 -14.49
N GLU A 100 -27.19 12.97 -15.45
CA GLU A 100 -27.39 12.41 -16.78
C GLU A 100 -26.36 12.96 -17.76
N VAL A 101 -25.62 12.06 -18.42
CA VAL A 101 -24.63 12.44 -19.43
C VAL A 101 -24.85 11.63 -20.70
N THR A 102 -24.89 12.33 -21.84
CA THR A 102 -24.98 11.73 -23.18
C THR A 102 -23.78 12.14 -24.02
N LEU A 103 -23.15 11.17 -24.69
CA LEU A 103 -22.02 11.43 -25.57
C LEU A 103 -22.48 11.91 -26.96
N GLY A 104 -21.82 12.96 -27.44
CA GLY A 104 -21.86 13.37 -28.82
C GLY A 104 -20.89 12.57 -29.69
N ARG A 105 -20.80 12.96 -30.98
CA ARG A 105 -19.90 12.30 -31.94
C ARG A 105 -18.43 12.60 -31.61
N ARG A 106 -17.63 11.54 -31.42
CA ARG A 106 -16.18 11.64 -31.19
C ARG A 106 -15.44 12.12 -32.44
N ARG A 107 -14.46 13.01 -32.27
CA ARG A 107 -13.52 13.46 -33.31
C ARG A 107 -12.08 13.30 -32.79
N GLY A 108 -11.40 12.23 -33.22
CA GLY A 108 -10.06 11.90 -32.74
C GLY A 108 -10.05 11.64 -31.23
N ALA A 109 -9.14 12.29 -30.51
CA ALA A 109 -9.06 12.23 -29.05
C ALA A 109 -10.14 13.06 -28.34
N VAL A 110 -10.87 13.94 -29.03
CA VAL A 110 -11.82 14.85 -28.39
C VAL A 110 -13.26 14.35 -28.58
N THR A 111 -14.07 14.46 -27.53
CA THR A 111 -15.52 14.25 -27.59
C THR A 111 -16.24 15.34 -26.81
N ARG A 112 -17.50 15.61 -27.19
CA ARG A 112 -18.39 16.49 -26.43
C ARG A 112 -19.43 15.64 -25.73
N ALA A 113 -19.79 16.01 -24.51
CA ALA A 113 -20.82 15.34 -23.73
C ALA A 113 -21.84 16.38 -23.25
N GLN A 114 -23.12 16.13 -23.52
CA GLN A 114 -24.22 16.90 -22.95
C GLN A 114 -24.48 16.36 -21.55
N ALA A 115 -24.42 17.23 -20.55
CA ALA A 115 -24.44 16.83 -19.14
C ALA A 115 -25.45 17.67 -18.35
N VAL A 116 -26.32 17.00 -17.61
CA VAL A 116 -27.39 17.60 -16.82
C VAL A 116 -27.40 17.00 -15.43
N ALA A 117 -27.43 17.85 -14.41
CA ALA A 117 -27.67 17.47 -13.03
C ALA A 117 -29.09 17.94 -12.62
N SER A 118 -29.86 17.06 -12.00
CA SER A 118 -31.17 17.39 -11.43
C SER A 118 -31.30 16.92 -9.98
N VAL A 119 -32.16 17.60 -9.22
CA VAL A 119 -32.68 17.12 -7.94
C VAL A 119 -34.15 16.82 -8.17
N GLU A 120 -34.53 15.55 -7.97
CA GLU A 120 -35.83 15.03 -8.40
C GLU A 120 -36.05 15.31 -9.90
N GLN A 121 -37.04 16.13 -10.25
CA GLN A 121 -37.34 16.53 -11.65
C GLN A 121 -36.81 17.93 -12.01
N ASN A 122 -36.17 18.64 -11.07
CA ASN A 122 -35.71 20.01 -11.29
C ASN A 122 -34.25 20.03 -11.72
N VAL A 123 -33.97 20.58 -12.91
CA VAL A 123 -32.59 20.79 -13.37
C VAL A 123 -31.91 21.82 -12.47
N VAL A 124 -30.77 21.44 -11.89
CA VAL A 124 -29.95 22.31 -11.02
C VAL A 124 -28.69 22.79 -11.74
N ALA A 125 -28.12 21.98 -12.64
CA ALA A 125 -27.01 22.38 -13.49
C ALA A 125 -27.09 21.71 -14.87
N GLU A 126 -26.63 22.40 -15.92
CA GLU A 126 -26.45 21.84 -17.26
C GLU A 126 -25.17 22.40 -17.88
N ALA A 127 -24.45 21.60 -18.66
CA ALA A 127 -23.27 22.03 -19.40
C ALA A 127 -22.98 21.12 -20.59
N GLU A 128 -22.25 21.63 -21.56
CA GLU A 128 -21.58 20.82 -22.57
C GLU A 128 -20.11 20.64 -22.18
N LEU A 129 -19.72 19.41 -21.88
CA LEU A 129 -18.37 19.07 -21.45
C LEU A 129 -17.53 18.69 -22.67
N VAL A 130 -16.39 19.34 -22.84
CA VAL A 130 -15.38 18.96 -23.83
C VAL A 130 -14.40 18.02 -23.16
N MET A 131 -14.49 16.73 -23.50
CA MET A 131 -13.64 15.69 -22.94
C MET A 131 -12.54 15.31 -23.93
N THR A 132 -11.34 15.02 -23.43
CA THR A 132 -10.26 14.43 -24.23
C THR A 132 -9.95 13.04 -23.70
N VAL A 133 -9.88 12.06 -24.59
CA VAL A 133 -9.53 10.67 -24.32
C VAL A 133 -8.18 10.39 -24.98
N THR A 134 -7.15 10.17 -24.16
CA THR A 134 -5.81 9.79 -24.59
C THR A 134 -5.47 8.39 -24.13
N GLU A 135 -4.50 7.76 -24.78
CA GLU A 135 -3.87 6.56 -24.23
C GLU A 135 -3.10 6.95 -22.96
N ASP A 136 -3.21 6.11 -21.94
CA ASP A 136 -2.49 6.24 -20.69
C ASP A 136 -1.11 5.62 -20.83
N VAL A 137 -0.30 6.14 -21.75
CA VAL A 137 1.07 5.65 -21.97
C VAL A 137 1.99 6.07 -20.82
N ALA A 138 3.03 5.28 -20.58
CA ALA A 138 4.07 5.65 -19.63
C ALA A 138 4.73 6.98 -20.02
N ALA A 139 4.94 7.87 -19.05
CA ALA A 139 5.63 9.14 -19.25
C ALA A 139 7.08 9.01 -18.79
N ILE A 140 8.01 8.98 -19.74
CA ILE A 140 9.46 8.83 -19.47
C ILE A 140 10.14 10.19 -19.64
N HIS A 141 10.79 10.68 -18.59
CA HIS A 141 11.53 11.95 -18.67
C HIS A 141 12.68 11.84 -19.69
N PRO A 142 12.96 12.88 -20.51
CA PRO A 142 13.99 12.80 -21.56
C PRO A 142 15.40 12.46 -21.09
N THR A 143 15.72 12.71 -19.81
CA THR A 143 17.01 12.39 -19.21
C THR A 143 17.05 11.04 -18.49
N ALA A 144 15.93 10.31 -18.43
CA ALA A 144 15.91 8.95 -17.91
C ALA A 144 16.52 7.99 -18.92
N ILE A 145 17.24 6.98 -18.43
CA ILE A 145 17.85 5.93 -19.26
C ILE A 145 17.04 4.66 -19.04
N VAL A 146 16.14 4.36 -19.96
CA VAL A 146 15.30 3.15 -19.92
C VAL A 146 15.79 2.20 -21.00
N HIS A 147 16.26 1.01 -20.60
CA HIS A 147 16.69 0.00 -21.55
C HIS A 147 15.52 -0.47 -22.43
N PRO A 148 15.69 -0.70 -23.75
CA PRO A 148 14.60 -1.13 -24.64
C PRO A 148 13.91 -2.45 -24.26
N GLY A 149 14.58 -3.29 -23.47
CA GLY A 149 14.04 -4.54 -22.94
C GLY A 149 13.12 -4.37 -21.72
N ALA A 150 13.15 -3.21 -21.06
CA ALA A 150 12.33 -2.93 -19.90
C ALA A 150 10.85 -2.84 -20.30
N ALA A 151 9.96 -3.36 -19.45
CA ALA A 151 8.52 -3.20 -19.61
C ALA A 151 8.01 -2.18 -18.59
N ILE A 152 7.38 -1.11 -19.07
CA ILE A 152 6.80 -0.05 -18.23
C ILE A 152 5.30 -0.04 -18.45
N GLY A 153 4.53 -0.26 -17.38
CA GLY A 153 3.08 -0.28 -17.44
C GLY A 153 2.46 1.09 -17.66
N ASP A 154 1.23 1.05 -18.17
CA ASP A 154 0.41 2.21 -18.51
C ASP A 154 0.27 3.20 -17.33
N GLY A 155 0.34 4.49 -17.64
CA GLY A 155 0.20 5.59 -16.70
C GLY A 155 1.35 5.76 -15.70
N SER A 156 2.39 4.93 -15.80
CA SER A 156 3.61 5.05 -14.97
C SER A 156 4.48 6.22 -15.41
N VAL A 157 5.17 6.84 -14.46
CA VAL A 157 6.04 8.00 -14.69
C VAL A 157 7.46 7.68 -14.28
N ILE A 158 8.42 7.87 -15.19
CA ILE A 158 9.85 7.71 -14.92
C ILE A 158 10.50 9.10 -14.86
N GLY A 159 10.99 9.46 -13.67
CA GLY A 159 11.58 10.75 -13.37
C GLY A 159 12.97 10.99 -13.96
N PRO A 160 13.50 12.22 -13.86
CA PRO A 160 14.77 12.60 -14.47
C PRO A 160 15.94 11.78 -13.94
N HIS A 161 16.86 11.40 -14.82
CA HIS A 161 18.08 10.66 -14.50
C HIS A 161 17.87 9.28 -13.85
N ALA A 162 16.64 8.76 -13.79
CA ALA A 162 16.40 7.39 -13.39
C ALA A 162 16.99 6.41 -14.42
N ILE A 163 17.45 5.25 -13.96
CA ILE A 163 18.03 4.19 -14.80
C ILE A 163 17.20 2.92 -14.61
N ILE A 164 16.68 2.38 -15.71
CA ILE A 164 15.88 1.15 -15.74
C ILE A 164 16.57 0.09 -16.60
N GLY A 165 16.91 -1.04 -15.99
CA GLY A 165 17.64 -2.15 -16.59
C GLY A 165 16.82 -3.02 -17.57
N PRO A 166 17.49 -3.91 -18.31
CA PRO A 166 16.91 -4.69 -19.42
C PRO A 166 15.84 -5.69 -19.00
N ASP A 167 15.97 -6.29 -17.81
CA ASP A 167 15.10 -7.36 -17.32
C ASP A 167 14.06 -6.85 -16.31
N VAL A 168 13.84 -5.53 -16.28
CA VAL A 168 12.91 -4.87 -15.34
C VAL A 168 11.50 -4.81 -15.93
N ARG A 169 10.52 -5.14 -15.09
CA ARG A 169 9.09 -4.99 -15.36
C ARG A 169 8.46 -4.12 -14.27
N ILE A 170 7.90 -2.99 -14.65
CA ILE A 170 7.18 -2.07 -13.76
C ILE A 170 5.71 -2.11 -14.16
N GLY A 171 4.83 -2.28 -13.17
CA GLY A 171 3.39 -2.24 -13.34
C GLY A 171 2.85 -0.88 -13.75
N ARG A 172 1.54 -0.75 -13.68
CA ARG A 172 0.78 0.44 -14.10
C ARG A 172 0.79 1.49 -13.01
N ARG A 173 0.70 2.77 -13.42
CA ARG A 173 0.51 3.93 -12.52
C ARG A 173 1.56 4.03 -11.42
N CYS A 174 2.76 3.52 -11.65
CA CYS A 174 3.89 3.67 -10.75
C CYS A 174 4.59 5.01 -10.95
N SER A 175 5.22 5.55 -9.91
CA SER A 175 6.07 6.73 -9.99
C SER A 175 7.49 6.37 -9.61
N ILE A 176 8.45 6.55 -10.52
CA ILE A 176 9.87 6.32 -10.27
C ILE A 176 10.60 7.65 -10.16
N GLY A 177 11.11 7.94 -8.98
CA GLY A 177 11.72 9.20 -8.61
C GLY A 177 13.10 9.41 -9.24
N ALA A 178 13.54 10.67 -9.24
CA ALA A 178 14.77 11.09 -9.89
C ALA A 178 16.00 10.31 -9.40
N SER A 179 16.91 10.01 -10.32
CA SER A 179 18.18 9.32 -10.03
C SER A 179 18.03 7.97 -9.32
N SER A 180 16.87 7.33 -9.38
CA SER A 180 16.68 5.97 -8.88
C SER A 180 17.21 4.97 -9.90
N VAL A 181 17.81 3.89 -9.41
CA VAL A 181 18.29 2.78 -10.25
C VAL A 181 17.46 1.56 -9.95
N ILE A 182 16.80 1.03 -10.98
CA ILE A 182 16.07 -0.23 -10.94
C ILE A 182 16.69 -1.16 -11.99
N ASP A 183 17.23 -2.29 -11.56
CA ASP A 183 17.95 -3.22 -12.44
C ASP A 183 17.74 -4.67 -12.01
N GLY A 184 18.38 -5.61 -12.71
CA GLY A 184 18.25 -7.04 -12.47
C GLY A 184 16.90 -7.59 -12.93
N TRP A 185 16.67 -8.88 -12.62
CA TRP A 185 15.41 -9.56 -12.91
C TRP A 185 14.37 -9.15 -11.89
N THR A 186 13.79 -7.97 -12.11
CA THR A 186 12.98 -7.26 -11.13
C THR A 186 11.59 -7.02 -11.66
N GLU A 187 10.59 -7.49 -10.90
CA GLU A 187 9.18 -7.23 -11.14
C GLU A 187 8.65 -6.33 -10.02
N ILE A 188 8.03 -5.21 -10.40
CA ILE A 188 7.32 -4.29 -9.50
C ILE A 188 5.86 -4.24 -9.95
N GLY A 189 4.94 -4.41 -9.01
CA GLY A 189 3.49 -4.37 -9.24
C GLY A 189 2.98 -2.96 -9.58
N ASP A 190 1.66 -2.79 -9.46
CA ASP A 190 0.96 -1.56 -9.83
C ASP A 190 0.98 -0.53 -8.69
N GLU A 191 0.85 0.75 -9.04
CA GLU A 191 0.65 1.87 -8.11
C GLU A 191 1.73 2.03 -7.03
N CYS A 192 2.96 1.61 -7.33
CA CYS A 192 4.10 1.82 -6.44
C CYS A 192 4.69 3.23 -6.58
N GLU A 193 5.16 3.79 -5.47
CA GLU A 193 5.83 5.09 -5.41
C GLU A 193 7.27 4.91 -4.96
N VAL A 194 8.22 5.07 -5.88
CA VAL A 194 9.65 5.03 -5.61
C VAL A 194 10.17 6.47 -5.58
N TYR A 195 10.65 6.94 -4.44
CA TYR A 195 11.21 8.28 -4.27
C TYR A 195 12.65 8.35 -4.80
N PRO A 196 13.23 9.56 -4.92
CA PRO A 196 14.56 9.73 -5.50
C PRO A 196 15.65 8.89 -4.85
N MET A 197 16.66 8.54 -5.65
CA MET A 197 17.90 7.89 -5.21
C MET A 197 17.69 6.50 -4.57
N CYS A 198 16.62 5.79 -4.94
CA CYS A 198 16.45 4.39 -4.56
C CYS A 198 17.32 3.47 -5.42
N SER A 199 17.69 2.32 -4.87
CA SER A 199 18.44 1.27 -5.56
C SER A 199 17.72 -0.08 -5.40
N ILE A 200 17.02 -0.53 -6.43
CA ILE A 200 16.09 -1.65 -6.36
C ILE A 200 16.47 -2.72 -7.38
N GLY A 201 16.60 -3.97 -6.92
CA GLY A 201 16.89 -5.13 -7.78
C GLY A 201 18.38 -5.36 -8.06
N LEU A 202 19.26 -4.54 -7.49
CA LEU A 202 20.70 -4.68 -7.64
C LEU A 202 21.24 -5.99 -7.04
N VAL A 203 22.48 -6.31 -7.43
CA VAL A 203 23.22 -7.50 -7.00
C VAL A 203 23.26 -7.62 -5.47
N PRO A 204 23.10 -8.82 -4.90
CA PRO A 204 23.16 -9.02 -3.46
C PRO A 204 24.57 -8.74 -2.91
N GLN A 205 24.64 -8.26 -1.66
CA GLN A 205 25.90 -8.08 -0.93
C GLN A 205 26.35 -9.39 -0.24
N ASP A 206 26.27 -10.51 -0.95
CA ASP A 206 26.73 -11.82 -0.50
C ASP A 206 28.02 -12.17 -1.25
N LEU A 207 29.10 -12.48 -0.52
CA LEU A 207 30.39 -12.86 -1.09
C LEU A 207 30.33 -14.14 -1.94
N LYS A 208 29.27 -14.94 -1.77
CA LYS A 208 29.03 -16.17 -2.54
C LYS A 208 28.27 -15.92 -3.85
N PHE A 209 27.85 -14.68 -4.11
CA PHE A 209 27.17 -14.34 -5.35
C PHE A 209 28.19 -14.19 -6.49
N HIS A 210 27.96 -14.89 -7.60
CA HIS A 210 28.88 -14.98 -8.73
C HIS A 210 28.25 -14.55 -10.06
N GLY A 211 27.13 -13.80 -10.00
CA GLY A 211 26.44 -13.30 -11.19
C GLY A 211 25.28 -14.17 -11.65
N GLU A 212 24.80 -15.07 -10.80
CA GLU A 212 23.66 -15.92 -11.10
C GLU A 212 22.39 -15.10 -11.39
N LYS A 213 21.50 -15.66 -12.20
CA LYS A 213 20.20 -15.06 -12.50
C LYS A 213 19.23 -15.26 -11.35
N THR A 214 19.19 -14.30 -10.44
CA THR A 214 18.26 -14.25 -9.30
C THR A 214 17.28 -13.09 -9.43
N ARG A 215 16.19 -13.15 -8.68
CA ARG A 215 15.00 -12.31 -8.90
C ARG A 215 14.68 -11.42 -7.70
N LEU A 216 13.97 -10.35 -8.00
CA LEU A 216 13.23 -9.54 -7.04
C LEU A 216 11.78 -9.44 -7.51
N LYS A 217 10.83 -9.72 -6.61
CA LYS A 217 9.39 -9.56 -6.89
C LYS A 217 8.76 -8.66 -5.83
N ILE A 218 8.22 -7.53 -6.26
CA ILE A 218 7.53 -6.53 -5.45
C ILE A 218 6.07 -6.47 -5.89
N GLY A 219 5.15 -6.51 -4.92
CA GLY A 219 3.71 -6.36 -5.14
C GLY A 219 3.27 -4.92 -5.42
N ASP A 220 2.01 -4.63 -5.11
CA ASP A 220 1.34 -3.38 -5.45
C ASP A 220 1.39 -2.35 -4.33
N ARG A 221 1.20 -1.08 -4.68
CA ARG A 221 0.88 0.01 -3.75
C ARG A 221 1.92 0.19 -2.63
N ASN A 222 3.17 -0.14 -2.90
CA ASN A 222 4.30 0.06 -2.00
C ASN A 222 4.87 1.47 -2.14
N VAL A 223 5.32 2.05 -1.04
CA VAL A 223 6.03 3.33 -1.05
C VAL A 223 7.45 3.12 -0.56
N PHE A 224 8.41 3.47 -1.40
CA PHE A 224 9.84 3.42 -1.13
C PHE A 224 10.38 4.83 -1.05
N ARG A 225 10.76 5.26 0.14
CA ARG A 225 11.34 6.59 0.37
C ARG A 225 12.80 6.65 -0.07
N GLU A 226 13.37 7.83 0.06
CA GLU A 226 14.69 8.18 -0.45
C GLU A 226 15.77 7.22 0.06
N PHE A 227 16.71 6.83 -0.81
CA PHE A 227 17.84 5.95 -0.46
C PHE A 227 17.46 4.54 0.03
N VAL A 228 16.25 4.07 -0.25
CA VAL A 228 15.89 2.66 -0.01
C VAL A 228 16.71 1.76 -0.93
N THR A 229 17.20 0.65 -0.36
CA THR A 229 17.97 -0.38 -1.08
C THR A 229 17.28 -1.73 -0.93
N ILE A 230 17.02 -2.41 -2.05
CA ILE A 230 16.40 -3.74 -2.08
C ILE A 230 17.17 -4.62 -3.05
N HIS A 231 17.71 -5.72 -2.56
CA HIS A 231 18.59 -6.59 -3.33
C HIS A 231 17.86 -7.86 -3.75
N ARG A 232 18.16 -8.34 -4.96
CA ARG A 232 17.66 -9.64 -5.45
C ARG A 232 18.23 -10.80 -4.64
N GLY A 233 17.63 -11.99 -4.79
CA GLY A 233 18.06 -13.18 -4.05
C GLY A 233 19.44 -13.73 -4.44
N THR A 234 19.80 -14.86 -3.85
CA THR A 234 21.00 -15.66 -4.14
C THR A 234 20.60 -17.08 -4.52
N HIS A 235 21.39 -17.79 -5.34
CA HIS A 235 21.08 -19.18 -5.70
C HIS A 235 20.92 -20.09 -4.46
N GLY A 236 21.76 -19.90 -3.43
CA GLY A 236 21.68 -20.66 -2.19
C GLY A 236 20.49 -20.32 -1.28
N GLY A 237 19.87 -19.16 -1.48
CA GLY A 237 18.77 -18.64 -0.65
C GLY A 237 17.37 -18.82 -1.23
N GLY A 238 17.24 -19.50 -2.37
CA GLY A 238 15.97 -19.66 -3.10
C GLY A 238 15.87 -18.79 -4.36
N GLY A 239 16.87 -17.93 -4.60
CA GLY A 239 17.02 -17.19 -5.85
C GLY A 239 16.05 -16.02 -5.99
N VAL A 240 15.31 -15.66 -4.94
CA VAL A 240 14.30 -14.61 -4.99
C VAL A 240 14.16 -13.87 -3.67
N THR A 241 14.16 -12.55 -3.74
CA THR A 241 13.65 -11.66 -2.68
C THR A 241 12.21 -11.29 -3.02
N THR A 242 11.30 -11.32 -2.05
CA THR A 242 9.88 -10.95 -2.26
C THR A 242 9.41 -9.86 -1.31
N VAL A 243 8.60 -8.93 -1.83
CA VAL A 243 7.88 -7.90 -1.07
C VAL A 243 6.41 -7.96 -1.48
N GLY A 244 5.51 -8.02 -0.51
CA GLY A 244 4.06 -7.98 -0.74
C GLY A 244 3.55 -6.58 -1.11
N ASP A 245 2.36 -6.25 -0.60
CA ASP A 245 1.61 -5.06 -1.01
C ASP A 245 1.49 -4.03 0.12
N HIS A 246 1.22 -2.78 -0.23
CA HIS A 246 0.86 -1.73 0.74
C HIS A 246 1.89 -1.46 1.84
N ASN A 247 3.17 -1.71 1.56
CA ASN A 247 4.24 -1.48 2.53
C ASN A 247 4.74 -0.03 2.47
N PHE A 248 5.23 0.47 3.61
CA PHE A 248 5.84 1.79 3.72
C PHE A 248 7.29 1.67 4.18
N PHE A 249 8.23 1.88 3.26
CA PHE A 249 9.66 1.87 3.51
C PHE A 249 10.17 3.30 3.62
N MET A 250 10.52 3.75 4.83
CA MET A 250 11.09 5.07 5.05
C MET A 250 12.54 5.17 4.55
N ALA A 251 13.11 6.37 4.63
CA ALA A 251 14.41 6.64 4.03
C ALA A 251 15.52 5.72 4.59
N TYR A 252 16.45 5.32 3.73
CA TYR A 252 17.59 4.45 4.07
C TYR A 252 17.25 3.02 4.50
N VAL A 253 16.01 2.56 4.31
CA VAL A 253 15.69 1.15 4.59
C VAL A 253 16.48 0.23 3.68
N HIS A 254 17.03 -0.84 4.25
CA HIS A 254 17.74 -1.87 3.53
C HIS A 254 17.03 -3.22 3.64
N VAL A 255 16.74 -3.83 2.49
CA VAL A 255 16.26 -5.21 2.36
C VAL A 255 17.32 -6.01 1.63
N ALA A 256 18.02 -6.87 2.39
CA ALA A 256 19.03 -7.75 1.83
C ALA A 256 18.43 -8.86 0.96
N HIS A 257 19.32 -9.70 0.44
CA HIS A 257 18.98 -10.85 -0.40
C HIS A 257 18.11 -11.89 0.31
N ASP A 258 17.25 -12.54 -0.46
CA ASP A 258 16.41 -13.67 -0.04
C ASP A 258 15.45 -13.33 1.12
N CYS A 259 15.19 -12.05 1.34
CA CYS A 259 14.16 -11.64 2.29
C CYS A 259 12.76 -11.92 1.73
N HIS A 260 11.84 -12.22 2.65
CA HIS A 260 10.41 -12.36 2.34
C HIS A 260 9.62 -11.39 3.21
N VAL A 261 9.22 -10.26 2.63
CA VAL A 261 8.39 -9.23 3.29
C VAL A 261 6.94 -9.41 2.83
N GLY A 262 6.02 -9.48 3.77
CA GLY A 262 4.57 -9.55 3.54
C GLY A 262 3.97 -8.19 3.15
N SER A 263 2.73 -7.97 3.57
CA SER A 263 1.94 -6.79 3.21
C SER A 263 1.62 -5.88 4.41
N HIS A 264 1.34 -4.60 4.15
CA HIS A 264 1.01 -3.60 5.17
C HIS A 264 2.07 -3.40 6.26
N THR A 265 3.32 -3.71 5.95
CA THR A 265 4.45 -3.53 6.86
C THR A 265 4.95 -2.09 6.85
N ILE A 266 5.59 -1.69 7.95
CA ILE A 266 6.18 -0.35 8.08
C ILE A 266 7.63 -0.49 8.51
N PHE A 267 8.52 0.13 7.75
CA PHE A 267 9.93 0.23 8.08
C PHE A 267 10.29 1.69 8.33
N GLY A 268 10.69 1.99 9.55
CA GLY A 268 11.20 3.30 9.94
C GLY A 268 12.57 3.58 9.31
N ASN A 269 13.00 4.85 9.36
CA ASN A 269 14.25 5.28 8.73
C ASN A 269 15.43 4.37 9.11
N ALA A 270 16.22 3.95 8.13
CA ALA A 270 17.38 3.07 8.33
C ALA A 270 17.08 1.72 9.00
N ALA A 271 15.83 1.24 8.96
CA ALA A 271 15.56 -0.15 9.32
C ALA A 271 16.26 -1.09 8.33
N THR A 272 17.00 -2.06 8.86
CA THR A 272 17.94 -2.87 8.07
C THR A 272 17.66 -4.35 8.27
N LEU A 273 17.41 -5.08 7.18
CA LEU A 273 17.25 -6.53 7.19
C LEU A 273 18.53 -7.18 6.67
N GLY A 274 19.09 -8.13 7.42
CA GLY A 274 20.09 -9.06 6.91
C GLY A 274 19.49 -10.09 5.95
N GLY A 275 20.33 -10.91 5.33
CA GLY A 275 19.87 -11.91 4.36
C GLY A 275 18.89 -12.93 4.94
N HIS A 276 17.97 -13.42 4.11
CA HIS A 276 17.00 -14.47 4.49
C HIS A 276 16.04 -14.09 5.62
N VAL A 277 15.78 -12.80 5.84
CA VAL A 277 14.83 -12.37 6.87
C VAL A 277 13.40 -12.49 6.36
N GLU A 278 12.52 -13.05 7.19
CA GLU A 278 11.08 -13.10 6.92
C GLU A 278 10.39 -12.02 7.77
N VAL A 279 9.54 -11.21 7.16
CA VAL A 279 8.73 -10.19 7.82
C VAL A 279 7.28 -10.40 7.43
N ASP A 280 6.45 -10.79 8.37
CA ASP A 280 5.04 -11.04 8.14
C ASP A 280 4.22 -9.74 8.06
N ASP A 281 2.98 -9.90 7.59
CA ASP A 281 2.01 -8.82 7.43
C ASP A 281 1.86 -7.94 8.69
N PHE A 282 1.68 -6.65 8.46
CA PHE A 282 1.42 -5.64 9.48
C PHE A 282 2.53 -5.46 10.54
N ALA A 283 3.68 -6.12 10.39
CA ALA A 283 4.82 -5.89 11.24
C ALA A 283 5.35 -4.46 11.09
N THR A 284 5.91 -3.93 12.17
CA THR A 284 6.56 -2.61 12.16
C THR A 284 7.97 -2.74 12.69
N ILE A 285 8.95 -2.27 11.92
CA ILE A 285 10.35 -2.19 12.34
C ILE A 285 10.73 -0.72 12.41
N SER A 286 10.83 -0.19 13.63
CA SER A 286 11.05 1.25 13.84
C SER A 286 12.47 1.67 13.45
N ALA A 287 12.66 2.98 13.34
CA ALA A 287 13.89 3.58 12.83
C ALA A 287 15.17 3.08 13.54
N PHE A 288 16.25 2.97 12.77
CA PHE A 288 17.58 2.54 13.21
C PHE A 288 17.63 1.13 13.82
N SER A 289 16.65 0.28 13.50
CA SER A 289 16.63 -1.10 13.97
C SER A 289 17.22 -2.06 12.94
N ALA A 290 17.91 -3.09 13.40
CA ALA A 290 18.49 -4.12 12.55
C ALA A 290 17.92 -5.50 12.88
N VAL A 291 17.67 -6.30 11.84
CA VAL A 291 17.24 -7.70 11.95
C VAL A 291 18.34 -8.58 11.38
N HIS A 292 18.92 -9.42 12.24
CA HIS A 292 19.99 -10.32 11.84
C HIS A 292 19.49 -11.39 10.86
N GLN A 293 20.37 -11.85 9.97
CA GLN A 293 20.06 -12.87 8.97
C GLN A 293 19.33 -14.10 9.54
N PHE A 294 18.41 -14.65 8.74
CA PHE A 294 17.54 -15.79 9.05
C PHE A 294 16.53 -15.59 10.21
N CYS A 295 16.40 -14.38 10.76
CA CYS A 295 15.36 -14.12 11.77
C CYS A 295 14.01 -13.88 11.11
N ARG A 296 12.94 -14.17 11.86
CA ARG A 296 11.56 -13.91 11.46
C ARG A 296 10.94 -12.82 12.33
N ILE A 297 10.21 -11.88 11.73
CA ILE A 297 9.43 -10.84 12.39
C ILE A 297 7.95 -11.13 12.15
N ALA A 298 7.25 -11.59 13.18
CA ALA A 298 5.93 -12.16 13.01
C ALA A 298 4.80 -11.11 12.81
N ARG A 299 3.61 -11.59 12.41
CA ARG A 299 2.44 -10.74 12.14
C ARG A 299 2.16 -9.76 13.28
N HIS A 300 1.93 -8.50 12.92
CA HIS A 300 1.65 -7.41 13.87
C HIS A 300 2.71 -7.18 14.97
N ALA A 301 3.91 -7.77 14.85
CA ALA A 301 5.02 -7.47 15.75
C ALA A 301 5.43 -6.00 15.60
N PHE A 302 5.95 -5.43 16.68
CA PHE A 302 6.45 -4.07 16.72
C PHE A 302 7.86 -4.06 17.29
N ILE A 303 8.84 -3.74 16.47
CA ILE A 303 10.22 -3.54 16.89
C ILE A 303 10.40 -2.06 17.19
N GLY A 304 10.77 -1.73 18.44
CA GLY A 304 11.03 -0.35 18.85
C GLY A 304 12.31 0.19 18.23
N GLY A 305 12.45 1.52 18.17
CA GLY A 305 13.59 2.17 17.52
C GLY A 305 14.93 1.77 18.14
N ALA A 306 16.00 1.83 17.33
CA ALA A 306 17.36 1.49 17.74
C ALA A 306 17.50 0.08 18.35
N SER A 307 16.74 -0.90 17.85
CA SER A 307 16.77 -2.28 18.36
C SER A 307 17.55 -3.23 17.44
N ILE A 308 18.20 -4.24 18.03
CA ILE A 308 18.88 -5.31 17.27
C ILE A 308 18.21 -6.66 17.54
N VAL A 309 17.53 -7.19 16.53
CA VAL A 309 16.82 -8.46 16.59
C VAL A 309 17.74 -9.59 16.14
N THR A 310 18.04 -10.54 17.03
CA THR A 310 18.95 -11.68 16.79
C THR A 310 18.25 -13.05 16.88
N LYS A 311 16.98 -13.05 17.26
CA LYS A 311 16.05 -14.18 17.42
C LYS A 311 14.68 -13.76 16.86
N ASP A 312 13.79 -14.71 16.61
CA ASP A 312 12.50 -14.42 16.00
C ASP A 312 11.62 -13.53 16.90
N ALA A 313 11.09 -12.44 16.36
CA ALA A 313 10.19 -11.54 17.09
C ALA A 313 8.76 -12.07 17.06
N LEU A 314 8.15 -12.21 18.24
CA LEU A 314 6.84 -12.86 18.40
C LEU A 314 5.66 -12.03 17.85
N PRO A 315 4.57 -12.69 17.41
CA PRO A 315 3.44 -12.03 16.78
C PRO A 315 2.65 -11.19 17.75
N PHE A 316 2.08 -10.08 17.29
CA PHE A 316 1.27 -9.18 18.11
C PHE A 316 2.03 -8.51 19.28
N ALA A 317 3.35 -8.64 19.36
CA ALA A 317 4.14 -8.19 20.51
C ALA A 317 5.12 -7.07 20.19
N LYS A 318 5.54 -6.36 21.23
CA LYS A 318 6.58 -5.33 21.18
C LYS A 318 7.90 -5.94 21.60
N SER A 319 8.95 -5.70 20.82
CA SER A 319 10.33 -6.05 21.15
C SER A 319 11.21 -4.80 21.05
N VAL A 320 12.05 -4.54 22.06
CA VAL A 320 12.89 -3.33 22.12
C VAL A 320 14.27 -3.67 22.69
N GLY A 321 15.30 -2.98 22.20
CA GLY A 321 16.65 -3.00 22.76
C GLY A 321 17.70 -3.68 21.88
N ASN A 322 18.94 -3.67 22.34
CA ASN A 322 20.10 -4.23 21.65
C ASN A 322 20.86 -5.16 22.60
N ARG A 323 20.67 -6.49 22.59
CA ARG A 323 19.73 -7.31 21.79
C ARG A 323 18.26 -7.14 22.22
N ALA A 324 17.33 -7.20 21.27
CA ALA A 324 15.91 -6.94 21.51
C ALA A 324 15.29 -7.94 22.50
N ARG A 325 14.44 -7.43 23.39
CA ARG A 325 13.69 -8.20 24.39
C ARG A 325 12.19 -7.92 24.30
N LEU A 326 11.42 -8.93 24.65
CA LEU A 326 9.95 -8.86 24.64
C LEU A 326 9.45 -7.92 25.75
N TYR A 327 8.66 -6.91 25.36
CA TYR A 327 8.08 -5.88 26.24
C TYR A 327 6.55 -5.97 26.36
N GLY A 328 6.00 -7.12 25.97
CA GLY A 328 4.57 -7.43 26.05
C GLY A 328 3.77 -7.12 24.78
N LEU A 329 2.45 -7.24 24.88
CA LEU A 329 1.54 -7.14 23.74
C LEU A 329 1.54 -5.75 23.11
N ASN A 330 1.47 -5.69 21.78
CA ASN A 330 1.24 -4.48 20.99
C ASN A 330 -0.25 -4.07 21.02
N THR A 331 -0.79 -3.85 22.22
CA THR A 331 -2.22 -3.57 22.41
C THR A 331 -2.71 -2.39 21.57
N ILE A 332 -1.92 -1.31 21.46
CA ILE A 332 -2.30 -0.13 20.67
C ILE A 332 -2.45 -0.50 19.19
N GLY A 333 -1.49 -1.24 18.63
CA GLY A 333 -1.53 -1.67 17.23
C GLY A 333 -2.70 -2.61 16.93
N LEU A 334 -3.05 -3.51 17.86
CA LEU A 334 -4.18 -4.42 17.70
C LEU A 334 -5.52 -3.66 17.75
N VAL A 335 -5.70 -2.78 18.73
CA VAL A 335 -6.93 -1.98 18.87
C VAL A 335 -7.16 -1.09 17.64
N ARG A 336 -6.10 -0.42 17.15
CA ARG A 336 -6.20 0.42 15.93
C ARG A 336 -6.58 -0.37 14.67
N ARG A 337 -6.32 -1.68 14.66
CA ARG A 337 -6.65 -2.58 13.55
C ARG A 337 -7.96 -3.34 13.76
N GLY A 338 -8.75 -2.96 14.77
CA GLY A 338 -10.08 -3.50 14.99
C GLY A 338 -10.11 -4.92 15.55
N PHE A 339 -9.03 -5.39 16.17
CA PHE A 339 -9.03 -6.71 16.83
C PHE A 339 -10.10 -6.73 17.95
N PRO A 340 -10.93 -7.79 18.02
CA PRO A 340 -11.95 -7.92 19.06
C PRO A 340 -11.36 -7.82 20.48
N PRO A 341 -12.04 -7.13 21.41
CA PRO A 341 -11.53 -6.98 22.79
C PRO A 341 -11.26 -8.30 23.50
N ASP A 342 -12.04 -9.35 23.22
CA ASP A 342 -11.85 -10.69 23.79
C ASP A 342 -10.57 -11.35 23.25
N VAL A 343 -10.29 -11.24 21.95
CA VAL A 343 -9.05 -11.73 21.33
C VAL A 343 -7.83 -11.03 21.94
N VAL A 344 -7.90 -9.71 22.11
CA VAL A 344 -6.82 -8.93 22.75
C VAL A 344 -6.63 -9.38 24.20
N ALA A 345 -7.71 -9.68 24.94
CA ALA A 345 -7.64 -10.19 26.31
C ALA A 345 -7.00 -11.59 26.38
N LYS A 346 -7.36 -12.50 25.47
CA LYS A 346 -6.77 -13.85 25.34
C LYS A 346 -5.26 -13.76 25.06
N LEU A 347 -4.86 -12.97 24.06
CA LEU A 347 -3.45 -12.73 23.75
C LEU A 347 -2.70 -12.14 24.94
N LYS A 348 -3.27 -11.17 25.64
CA LYS A 348 -2.65 -10.56 26.84
C LYS A 348 -2.39 -11.59 27.93
N ARG A 349 -3.31 -12.54 28.13
CA ARG A 349 -3.14 -13.63 29.11
C ARG A 349 -2.13 -14.67 28.65
N ALA A 350 -2.13 -15.07 27.38
CA ALA A 350 -1.12 -15.95 26.80
C ALA A 350 0.30 -15.36 26.95
N TYR A 351 0.47 -14.08 26.64
CA TYR A 351 1.75 -13.37 26.83
C TYR A 351 2.18 -13.26 28.29
N ARG A 352 1.22 -13.13 29.23
CA ARG A 352 1.53 -13.16 30.67
C ARG A 352 2.08 -14.54 31.08
N LEU A 353 1.52 -15.63 30.57
CA LEU A 353 2.04 -16.98 30.79
C LEU A 353 3.46 -17.13 30.20
N LEU A 354 3.75 -16.56 29.03
CA LEU A 354 5.09 -16.60 28.43
C LEU A 354 6.13 -15.74 29.16
N MET A 355 5.75 -14.61 29.75
CA MET A 355 6.70 -13.61 30.29
C MET A 355 6.87 -13.60 31.80
N VAL A 356 5.81 -13.90 32.54
CA VAL A 356 5.72 -13.61 33.99
C VAL A 356 5.57 -14.89 34.79
N SER A 357 5.10 -15.98 34.18
CA SER A 357 5.02 -17.25 34.88
C SER A 357 6.42 -17.77 35.25
N LYS A 358 6.51 -18.60 36.28
CA LYS A 358 7.74 -19.34 36.63
C LYS A 358 7.95 -20.57 35.72
N LEU A 359 7.25 -20.64 34.58
CA LEU A 359 7.31 -21.76 33.65
C LEU A 359 8.44 -21.57 32.65
N ASN A 360 9.01 -22.68 32.19
CA ASN A 360 9.81 -22.67 30.97
C ASN A 360 8.89 -22.59 29.74
N THR A 361 9.47 -22.29 28.58
CA THR A 361 8.71 -22.10 27.32
C THR A 361 7.81 -23.31 27.01
N SER A 362 8.32 -24.54 27.09
CA SER A 362 7.54 -25.75 26.78
C SER A 362 6.30 -25.91 27.67
N ARG A 363 6.44 -25.67 28.99
CA ARG A 363 5.30 -25.72 29.92
C ARG A 363 4.33 -24.58 29.69
N ALA A 364 4.81 -23.38 29.38
CA ALA A 364 3.96 -22.25 29.06
C ALA A 364 3.13 -22.52 27.78
N LEU A 365 3.75 -23.05 26.72
CA LEU A 365 3.04 -23.43 25.49
C LEU A 365 1.98 -24.49 25.76
N HIS A 366 2.32 -25.56 26.49
CA HIS A 366 1.37 -26.61 26.85
C HIS A 366 0.17 -26.05 27.64
N GLN A 367 0.42 -25.17 28.60
CA GLN A 367 -0.66 -24.56 29.38
C GLN A 367 -1.55 -23.65 28.53
N ILE A 368 -0.96 -22.85 27.63
CA ILE A 368 -1.74 -21.97 26.73
C ILE A 368 -2.62 -22.81 25.80
N GLU A 369 -2.08 -23.91 25.26
CA GLU A 369 -2.79 -24.78 24.32
C GLU A 369 -4.00 -25.50 24.95
N HIS A 370 -3.90 -25.89 26.22
CA HIS A 370 -4.94 -26.65 26.92
C HIS A 370 -5.91 -25.77 27.73
N ASP A 371 -5.72 -24.45 27.72
CA ASP A 371 -6.62 -23.51 28.39
C ASP A 371 -7.82 -23.21 27.47
N PRO A 372 -9.05 -23.66 27.79
CA PRO A 372 -10.22 -23.46 26.93
C PRO A 372 -10.58 -21.97 26.77
N GLU A 373 -10.20 -21.12 27.73
CA GLU A 373 -10.47 -19.68 27.67
C GLU A 373 -9.50 -18.94 26.74
N LEU A 374 -8.39 -19.57 26.31
CA LEU A 374 -7.38 -18.98 25.42
C LEU A 374 -7.54 -19.41 23.95
N GLN A 375 -8.56 -20.20 23.64
CA GLN A 375 -8.76 -20.70 22.27
C GLN A 375 -9.23 -19.57 21.34
N CYS A 376 -8.36 -19.22 20.39
CA CYS A 376 -8.65 -18.46 19.18
C CYS A 376 -7.50 -18.65 18.17
N ASP A 377 -7.72 -18.25 16.91
CA ASP A 377 -6.76 -18.46 15.83
C ASP A 377 -5.46 -17.68 16.05
N GLU A 378 -5.52 -16.49 16.66
CA GLU A 378 -4.34 -15.67 16.97
C GLU A 378 -3.45 -16.31 18.03
N VAL A 379 -4.05 -16.94 19.04
CA VAL A 379 -3.28 -17.67 20.07
C VAL A 379 -2.68 -18.93 19.46
N ARG A 380 -3.41 -19.64 18.59
CA ARG A 380 -2.87 -20.79 17.84
C ARG A 380 -1.68 -20.37 16.99
N TYR A 381 -1.79 -19.26 16.25
CA TYR A 381 -0.71 -18.71 15.47
C TYR A 381 0.55 -18.41 16.30
N LEU A 382 0.37 -17.82 17.49
CA LEU A 382 1.48 -17.58 18.43
C LEU A 382 2.19 -18.89 18.82
N LEU A 383 1.45 -19.96 19.13
CA LEU A 383 2.03 -21.26 19.48
C LEU A 383 2.82 -21.86 18.32
N ASP A 384 2.23 -21.87 17.12
CA ASP A 384 2.84 -22.46 15.92
C ASP A 384 4.08 -21.69 15.47
N PHE A 385 4.05 -20.36 15.59
CA PHE A 385 5.22 -19.52 15.32
C PHE A 385 6.40 -19.86 16.24
N ILE A 386 6.14 -20.03 17.55
CA ILE A 386 7.18 -20.41 18.51
C ILE A 386 7.73 -21.80 18.21
N ARG A 387 6.85 -22.76 17.91
CA ARG A 387 7.23 -24.16 17.61
C ARG A 387 8.07 -24.30 16.35
N SER A 388 7.78 -23.50 15.33
CA SER A 388 8.50 -23.54 14.04
C SER A 388 9.82 -22.77 14.03
N SER A 389 10.19 -22.09 15.11
CA SER A 389 11.38 -21.24 15.16
C SER A 389 12.69 -22.03 15.10
N LYS A 390 13.55 -21.66 14.14
CA LYS A 390 14.90 -22.23 13.97
C LYS A 390 15.98 -21.45 14.75
N ARG A 391 15.77 -20.15 14.99
CA ARG A 391 16.70 -19.29 15.74
C ARG A 391 16.33 -19.13 17.21
N GLY A 392 15.20 -19.70 17.62
CA GLY A 392 14.55 -19.38 18.88
C GLY A 392 13.85 -18.01 18.83
N VAL A 393 13.06 -17.72 19.85
CA VAL A 393 12.20 -16.52 19.91
C VAL A 393 12.69 -15.49 20.92
N VAL A 394 12.39 -14.21 20.67
CA VAL A 394 12.63 -13.10 21.59
C VAL A 394 11.73 -13.23 22.81
N LEU A 395 12.34 -13.45 23.98
CA LEU A 395 11.66 -13.51 25.28
C LEU A 395 12.16 -12.40 26.21
N ARG A 396 11.43 -12.20 27.32
CA ARG A 396 11.72 -11.15 28.31
C ARG A 396 13.02 -11.39 29.07
N ARG A 397 13.31 -12.64 29.45
CA ARG A 397 14.56 -13.03 30.12
C ARG A 397 15.51 -13.68 29.11
N PRO A 398 16.84 -13.51 29.26
CA PRO A 398 17.79 -14.33 28.54
C PRO A 398 17.51 -15.81 28.83
N THR A 399 17.77 -16.68 27.85
CA THR A 399 17.91 -18.11 28.17
C THR A 399 19.18 -18.30 28.98
N ARG A 400 19.31 -19.32 29.84
CA ARG A 400 20.56 -19.61 30.58
C ARG A 400 21.80 -19.68 29.66
N ARG A 401 21.62 -20.08 28.40
CA ARG A 401 22.67 -20.06 27.35
C ARG A 401 23.12 -18.66 26.95
N ASP A 402 22.24 -17.66 27.01
CA ASP A 402 22.56 -16.27 26.68
C ASP A 402 23.29 -15.56 27.85
N GLU A 403 23.13 -16.04 29.09
CA GLU A 403 23.88 -15.54 30.25
C GLU A 403 25.36 -15.94 30.19
N MET A 404 25.67 -17.14 29.70
CA MET A 404 27.05 -17.65 29.60
C MET A 404 27.88 -17.02 28.48
N VAL A 405 27.26 -16.33 27.51
CA VAL A 405 27.95 -15.71 26.35
C VAL A 405 28.06 -14.18 26.53
N ALA A 406 27.51 -13.62 27.62
CA ALA A 406 27.57 -12.19 27.91
C ALA A 406 28.76 -11.80 28.81
N ASP A 407 29.51 -12.80 29.31
CA ASP A 407 30.70 -12.63 30.17
C ASP A 407 32.04 -12.77 29.39
N ASP A 408 31.99 -12.92 28.07
CA ASP A 408 33.14 -12.85 27.13
C ASP A 408 32.93 -11.70 26.13
#